data_AF-K2CGV7-F1
#
_entry.id   AF-K2CGV7-F1
#
_cell.length_a   1.000
_cell.length_b   1.000
_cell.length_c   1.000
_cell.angle_alpha   90.00
_cell.angle_beta   90.00
_cell.angle_gamma   90.00
#
_symmetry.space_group_name_H-M   'P 1'
#
loop_
_entity.id
_entity.type
_entity.pdbx_description
1 polymer ?
#
loop_
_entity_poly.entity_id
_entity_poly.type
_entity_poly.pdbx_seq_one_letter_code
_entity_poly.pdbx_strand_id
1 'polypeptide(L)'
;AVNATRGKVIYANGNPFSSWYASTSGGYQESYSANGYSTPGFWDTPSGQGGWTAQAYEKTAGSPWFYKAWYRTRSGDACGRSHPWLNSEEMADILNAWKVLFNGGGDSGRVTPESSCWGGNPYSKEELRGIGGFVSVSGVSVTYAGNGVTATVTFQTNKGEVPISGADFKKAFNLRSPGRISLKSGLFNIEKK
;
A
#
# COMPACT_ATOMS: atom_id res chain seq x y z
N ALA A 1 -30.89 -16.51 -8.60
CA ALA A 1 -30.62 -15.55 -7.51
C ALA A 1 -31.77 -14.57 -7.30
N VAL A 2 -32.00 -13.61 -8.21
CA VAL A 2 -32.98 -12.51 -8.01
C VAL A 2 -34.40 -12.98 -7.67
N ASN A 3 -34.97 -13.95 -8.40
CA ASN A 3 -36.31 -14.46 -8.09
C ASN A 3 -36.40 -15.12 -6.70
N ALA A 4 -35.33 -15.79 -6.24
CA ALA A 4 -35.27 -16.41 -4.92
C ALA A 4 -35.05 -15.39 -3.77
N THR A 5 -34.65 -14.17 -4.10
CA THR A 5 -34.44 -13.06 -3.17
C THR A 5 -35.39 -11.89 -3.44
N ARG A 6 -36.48 -12.10 -4.20
CA ARG A 6 -37.45 -11.05 -4.53
C ARG A 6 -38.04 -10.46 -3.24
N GLY A 7 -37.98 -9.14 -3.12
CA GLY A 7 -38.49 -8.41 -1.94
C GLY A 7 -37.60 -8.49 -0.69
N LYS A 8 -36.46 -9.21 -0.74
CA LYS A 8 -35.50 -9.21 0.37
C LYS A 8 -34.62 -7.96 0.30
N VAL A 9 -34.61 -7.18 1.37
CA VAL A 9 -33.84 -5.96 1.51
C VAL A 9 -33.11 -6.00 2.85
N ILE A 10 -31.91 -5.43 2.92
CA ILE A 10 -31.16 -5.31 4.17
C ILE A 10 -31.71 -4.10 4.93
N TYR A 11 -32.12 -4.31 6.18
CA TYR A 11 -32.67 -3.28 7.07
C TYR A 11 -31.80 -3.14 8.32
N ALA A 12 -31.67 -1.91 8.81
CA ALA A 12 -31.09 -1.59 10.11
C ALA A 12 -31.87 -0.43 10.73
N ASN A 13 -32.13 -0.48 12.04
CA ASN A 13 -32.86 0.57 12.77
C ASN A 13 -34.19 0.97 12.09
N GLY A 14 -34.97 0.00 11.62
CA GLY A 14 -36.28 0.21 10.99
C GLY A 14 -36.25 0.80 9.58
N ASN A 15 -35.06 1.03 8.99
CA ASN A 15 -34.91 1.63 7.66
C ASN A 15 -34.06 0.74 6.74
N PRO A 16 -34.24 0.81 5.40
CA PRO A 16 -33.31 0.18 4.46
C PRO A 16 -31.87 0.62 4.74
N PHE A 17 -30.95 -0.33 4.75
CA PHE A 17 -29.55 -0.11 5.08
C PHE A 17 -28.68 0.05 3.83
N SER A 18 -27.63 0.86 3.93
CA SER A 18 -26.66 1.04 2.84
C SER A 18 -25.74 -0.18 2.78
N SER A 19 -25.92 -1.04 1.78
CA SER A 19 -25.12 -2.27 1.61
C SER A 19 -23.96 -2.03 0.65
N TRP A 20 -22.79 -1.68 1.20
CA TRP A 20 -21.59 -1.47 0.40
C TRP A 20 -20.98 -2.82 0.02
N TYR A 21 -20.37 -2.88 -1.16
CA TYR A 21 -19.70 -4.07 -1.64
C TYR A 21 -18.41 -3.70 -2.37
N ALA A 22 -17.45 -4.61 -2.36
CA ALA A 22 -16.19 -4.48 -3.08
C ALA A 22 -15.94 -5.73 -3.90
N SER A 23 -15.26 -5.57 -5.04
CA SER A 23 -14.81 -6.72 -5.84
C SER A 23 -13.71 -7.51 -5.13
N THR A 24 -12.92 -6.85 -4.28
CA THR A 24 -11.72 -7.34 -3.62
C THR A 24 -11.64 -6.68 -2.25
N SER A 25 -11.44 -7.46 -1.19
CA SER A 25 -11.35 -6.98 0.19
C SER A 25 -9.97 -6.40 0.52
N GLY A 26 -8.91 -6.92 -0.10
CA GLY A 26 -7.53 -6.57 0.24
C GLY A 26 -7.08 -7.11 1.60
N GLY A 27 -7.82 -8.06 2.18
CA GLY A 27 -7.49 -8.72 3.46
C GLY A 27 -8.21 -8.21 4.70
N TYR A 28 -8.85 -7.04 4.62
CA TYR A 28 -9.59 -6.46 5.74
C TYR A 28 -10.75 -5.61 5.22
N GLN A 29 -11.93 -5.79 5.80
CA GLN A 29 -13.11 -4.98 5.55
C GLN A 29 -13.20 -3.86 6.58
N GLU A 30 -13.29 -2.63 6.11
CA GLU A 30 -13.37 -1.44 6.96
C GLU A 30 -14.75 -1.32 7.61
N SER A 31 -14.77 -0.84 8.86
CA SER A 31 -16.02 -0.45 9.52
C SER A 31 -16.66 0.73 8.78
N TYR A 32 -17.98 0.76 8.71
CA TYR A 32 -18.70 1.95 8.24
C TYR A 32 -20.00 2.16 9.00
N SER A 33 -20.49 3.40 8.98
CA SER A 33 -21.76 3.78 9.61
C SER A 33 -22.70 4.34 8.56
N ALA A 34 -23.95 3.86 8.55
CA ALA A 34 -25.03 4.39 7.73
C ALA A 34 -26.35 4.30 8.48
N ASN A 35 -27.22 5.31 8.34
CA ASN A 35 -28.55 5.35 8.96
C ASN A 35 -28.55 5.00 10.46
N GLY A 36 -27.56 5.50 11.21
CA GLY A 36 -27.42 5.28 12.66
C GLY A 36 -27.01 3.86 13.07
N TYR A 37 -26.63 3.00 12.11
CA TYR A 37 -26.10 1.66 12.37
C TYR A 37 -24.64 1.57 11.89
N SER A 38 -23.79 0.91 12.68
CA SER A 38 -22.38 0.69 12.36
C SER A 38 -22.10 -0.79 12.11
N THR A 39 -21.34 -1.07 11.05
CA THR A 39 -20.74 -2.38 10.83
C THR A 39 -19.34 -2.42 11.44
N PRO A 40 -18.92 -3.52 12.08
CA PRO A 40 -17.56 -3.66 12.55
C PRO A 40 -16.60 -3.85 11.37
N GLY A 41 -15.35 -3.43 11.54
CA GLY A 41 -14.27 -3.86 10.67
C GLY A 41 -13.84 -5.28 11.01
N PHE A 42 -13.39 -6.04 10.02
CA PHE A 42 -12.98 -7.43 10.24
C PHE A 42 -11.97 -7.91 9.20
N TRP A 43 -11.15 -8.87 9.61
CA TRP A 43 -10.20 -9.54 8.74
C TRP A 43 -10.91 -10.50 7.78
N ASP A 44 -10.55 -10.43 6.50
CA ASP A 44 -11.12 -11.28 5.45
C ASP A 44 -10.38 -12.64 5.39
N THR A 45 -10.33 -13.32 6.54
CA THR A 45 -9.72 -14.64 6.73
C THR A 45 -10.56 -15.47 7.72
N PRO A 46 -10.55 -16.80 7.64
CA PRO A 46 -11.31 -17.66 8.57
C PRO A 46 -10.79 -17.62 10.02
N SER A 47 -9.54 -17.22 10.24
CA SER A 47 -8.92 -17.14 11.57
C SER A 47 -8.63 -15.69 12.02
N GLY A 48 -9.37 -14.73 11.48
CA GLY A 48 -9.18 -13.31 11.77
C GLY A 48 -7.77 -12.83 11.42
N GLN A 49 -7.14 -12.06 12.31
CA GLN A 49 -5.75 -11.61 12.10
C GLN A 49 -4.74 -12.76 12.11
N GLY A 50 -4.96 -13.82 12.89
CA GLY A 50 -4.04 -14.95 13.01
C GLY A 50 -3.89 -15.75 11.70
N GLY A 51 -4.88 -15.67 10.82
CA GLY A 51 -4.82 -16.26 9.47
C GLY A 51 -4.12 -15.38 8.44
N TRP A 52 -3.82 -14.12 8.77
CA TRP A 52 -3.20 -13.18 7.84
C TRP A 52 -1.70 -13.46 7.69
N THR A 53 -1.14 -13.57 6.48
CA THR A 53 -1.75 -13.40 5.15
C THR A 53 -2.21 -14.72 4.51
N ALA A 54 -1.78 -15.86 5.04
CA ALA A 54 -1.84 -17.16 4.36
C ALA A 54 -3.26 -17.66 4.06
N GLN A 55 -4.21 -17.34 4.94
CA GLN A 55 -5.60 -17.81 4.87
C GLN A 55 -6.56 -16.76 4.30
N ALA A 56 -6.07 -15.62 3.82
CA ALA A 56 -6.93 -14.61 3.22
C ALA A 56 -7.74 -15.22 2.06
N TYR A 57 -9.06 -14.99 2.03
CA TYR A 57 -9.94 -15.65 1.06
C TYR A 57 -9.47 -15.40 -0.37
N GLU A 58 -9.11 -14.16 -0.71
CA GLU A 58 -8.57 -13.80 -2.02
C GLU A 58 -7.28 -14.53 -2.38
N LYS A 59 -6.38 -14.75 -1.41
CA LYS A 59 -5.14 -15.52 -1.63
C LYS A 59 -5.47 -16.98 -1.91
N THR A 60 -6.31 -17.60 -1.07
CA THR A 60 -6.70 -19.02 -1.21
C THR A 60 -7.50 -19.29 -2.47
N ALA A 61 -8.28 -18.30 -2.94
CA ALA A 61 -9.01 -18.37 -4.20
C ALA A 61 -8.13 -18.11 -5.44
N GLY A 62 -6.84 -17.82 -5.27
CA GLY A 62 -5.93 -17.54 -6.38
C GLY A 62 -6.21 -16.21 -7.09
N SER A 63 -6.73 -15.21 -6.36
CA SER A 63 -7.06 -13.90 -6.94
C SER A 63 -5.81 -13.23 -7.53
N PRO A 64 -5.86 -12.79 -8.80
CA PRO A 64 -4.76 -12.05 -9.41
C PRO A 64 -4.58 -10.65 -8.81
N TRP A 65 -5.50 -10.23 -7.94
CA TRP A 65 -5.49 -8.91 -7.29
C TRP A 65 -4.78 -8.91 -5.93
N PHE A 66 -4.62 -10.08 -5.29
CA PHE A 66 -4.11 -10.15 -3.91
C PHE A 66 -2.67 -9.63 -3.77
N TYR A 67 -1.77 -10.03 -4.67
CA TYR A 67 -0.41 -9.50 -4.77
C TYR A 67 -0.24 -8.59 -6.00
N LYS A 68 -1.22 -7.72 -6.26
CA LYS A 68 -1.15 -6.80 -7.39
C LYS A 68 -0.32 -5.57 -7.04
N ALA A 69 0.87 -5.47 -7.60
CA ALA A 69 1.59 -4.21 -7.66
C ALA A 69 1.08 -3.37 -8.86
N TRP A 70 0.54 -2.19 -8.55
CA TRP A 70 -0.02 -1.26 -9.54
C TRP A 70 1.11 -0.42 -10.13
N TYR A 71 1.45 -0.64 -11.40
CA TYR A 71 2.49 0.12 -12.11
C TYR A 71 2.02 0.74 -13.43
N ARG A 72 0.70 0.66 -13.70
CA ARG A 72 0.07 1.26 -14.87
C ARG A 72 -1.10 2.15 -14.45
N THR A 73 -1.36 3.20 -15.20
CA THR A 73 -2.60 3.97 -15.10
C THR A 73 -3.79 3.16 -15.60
N ARG A 74 -5.01 3.67 -15.44
CA ARG A 74 -6.22 3.08 -16.03
C ARG A 74 -6.16 3.03 -17.57
N SER A 75 -5.46 3.96 -18.20
CA SER A 75 -5.23 3.97 -19.65
C SER A 75 -4.07 3.07 -20.11
N GLY A 76 -3.40 2.39 -19.16
CA GLY A 76 -2.32 1.44 -19.46
C GLY A 76 -0.91 2.05 -19.51
N ASP A 77 -0.77 3.37 -19.34
CA ASP A 77 0.53 4.05 -19.28
C ASP A 77 1.35 3.53 -18.09
N ALA A 78 2.56 3.04 -18.37
CA ALA A 78 3.48 2.50 -17.38
C ALA A 78 4.65 3.45 -17.07
N CYS A 79 4.73 4.59 -17.76
CA CYS A 79 5.84 5.52 -17.67
C CYS A 79 7.20 4.81 -17.82
N GLY A 80 7.40 4.14 -18.96
CA GLY A 80 8.65 3.46 -19.29
C GLY A 80 8.94 2.14 -18.56
N ARG A 81 8.10 1.71 -17.60
CA ARG A 81 8.31 0.43 -16.91
C ARG A 81 7.60 -0.74 -17.59
N SER A 82 8.27 -1.89 -17.65
CA SER A 82 7.68 -3.16 -18.08
C SER A 82 7.11 -3.96 -16.90
N HIS A 83 7.62 -3.74 -15.69
CA HIS A 83 7.27 -4.45 -14.46
C HIS A 83 7.23 -3.54 -13.21
N PRO A 84 6.56 -3.98 -12.13
CA PRO A 84 6.49 -3.23 -10.87
C PRO A 84 7.69 -3.44 -9.94
N TRP A 85 8.61 -4.37 -10.24
CA TRP A 85 9.75 -4.65 -9.37
C TRP A 85 10.71 -3.47 -9.29
N LEU A 86 11.16 -3.21 -8.06
CA LEU A 86 12.24 -2.28 -7.74
C LEU A 86 13.52 -3.07 -7.47
N ASN A 87 14.66 -2.52 -7.86
CA ASN A 87 15.94 -3.02 -7.41
C ASN A 87 16.31 -2.46 -6.01
N SER A 88 17.40 -2.95 -5.42
CA SER A 88 17.84 -2.53 -4.08
C SER A 88 18.18 -1.05 -3.97
N GLU A 89 18.67 -0.45 -5.05
CA GLU A 89 19.02 0.98 -5.10
C GLU A 89 17.77 1.86 -5.23
N GLU A 90 16.81 1.46 -6.06
CA GLU A 90 15.50 2.13 -6.18
C GLU A 90 14.74 2.09 -4.85
N MET A 91 14.82 0.99 -4.09
CA MET A 91 14.24 0.95 -2.75
C MET A 91 15.00 1.87 -1.78
N ALA A 92 16.33 1.88 -1.81
CA ALA A 92 17.13 2.79 -0.97
C ALA A 92 16.84 4.27 -1.27
N ASP A 93 16.60 4.61 -2.53
CA ASP A 93 16.18 5.95 -2.96
C ASP A 93 14.83 6.37 -2.34
N ILE A 94 13.87 5.45 -2.24
CA ILE A 94 12.60 5.70 -1.51
C ILE A 94 12.84 5.93 -0.02
N LEU A 95 13.77 5.21 0.61
CA LEU A 95 14.16 5.44 2.01
C LEU A 95 14.85 6.79 2.21
N ASN A 96 15.69 7.22 1.26
CA ASN A 96 16.29 8.55 1.29
C ASN A 96 15.21 9.65 1.17
N ALA A 97 14.24 9.47 0.27
CA ALA A 97 13.07 10.35 0.14
C ALA A 97 12.21 10.39 1.42
N TRP A 98 11.97 9.24 2.06
CA TRP A 98 11.29 9.18 3.37
C TRP A 98 12.00 10.04 4.40
N LYS A 99 13.34 9.99 4.47
CA LYS A 99 14.10 10.82 5.40
C LYS A 99 13.86 12.32 5.15
N VAL A 100 13.85 12.77 3.89
CA VAL A 100 13.56 14.17 3.56
C VAL A 100 12.14 14.56 3.99
N LEU A 101 11.15 13.70 3.72
CA LEU A 101 9.74 13.98 4.02
C LEU A 101 9.43 14.07 5.51
N PHE A 102 10.11 13.30 6.35
CA PHE A 102 9.73 13.12 7.75
C PHE A 102 10.81 13.51 8.77
N ASN A 103 12.08 13.47 8.38
CA ASN A 103 13.22 13.80 9.25
C ASN A 103 13.97 15.07 8.78
N GLY A 104 13.59 15.64 7.64
CA GLY A 104 14.18 16.86 7.08
C GLY A 104 15.54 16.66 6.39
N GLY A 105 16.29 17.75 6.25
CA GLY A 105 17.57 17.78 5.52
C GLY A 105 17.44 18.14 4.03
N GLY A 106 16.23 18.44 3.55
CA GLY A 106 15.96 18.86 2.18
C GLY A 106 14.55 19.45 2.02
N ASP A 107 14.23 19.83 0.79
CA ASP A 107 12.92 20.34 0.37
C ASP A 107 11.97 19.18 0.01
N SER A 108 10.97 18.96 0.87
CA SER A 108 9.93 17.95 0.65
C SER A 108 9.17 18.11 -0.68
N GLY A 109 9.10 19.33 -1.24
CA GLY A 109 8.44 19.59 -2.53
C GLY A 109 9.18 19.01 -3.73
N ARG A 110 10.48 18.69 -3.58
CA ARG A 110 11.30 18.02 -4.60
C ARG A 110 11.26 16.49 -4.49
N VAL A 111 10.52 15.94 -3.52
CA VAL A 111 10.33 14.49 -3.38
C VAL A 111 9.24 14.02 -4.33
N THR A 112 9.64 13.92 -5.60
CA THR A 112 8.84 13.39 -6.70
C THR A 112 9.69 12.42 -7.53
N PRO A 113 9.11 11.56 -8.39
CA PRO A 113 9.90 10.57 -9.12
C PRO A 113 10.76 11.25 -10.20
N GLU A 114 12.00 10.80 -10.33
CA GLU A 114 12.89 11.18 -11.42
C GLU A 114 12.42 10.48 -12.71
N SER A 115 11.53 11.12 -13.47
CA SER A 115 11.05 10.59 -14.74
C SER A 115 10.51 11.69 -15.64
N SER A 116 10.47 11.45 -16.96
CA SER A 116 9.82 12.35 -17.92
C SER A 116 8.29 12.44 -17.79
N CYS A 117 7.66 11.56 -17.02
CA CYS A 117 6.21 11.54 -16.84
C CYS A 117 5.71 12.53 -15.79
N TRP A 118 6.64 13.12 -15.04
CA TRP A 118 6.37 14.11 -14.02
C TRP A 118 7.27 15.32 -14.31
N GLY A 119 6.69 16.52 -14.34
CA GLY A 119 7.46 17.75 -14.48
C GLY A 119 8.08 18.20 -13.15
N GLY A 120 8.85 19.29 -13.20
CA GLY A 120 9.40 19.96 -12.02
C GLY A 120 10.90 19.78 -11.87
N ASN A 121 11.38 19.99 -10.64
CA ASN A 121 12.79 19.88 -10.27
C ASN A 121 12.97 18.79 -9.18
N PRO A 122 12.76 17.50 -9.52
CA PRO A 122 12.94 16.41 -8.57
C PRO A 122 14.39 16.36 -8.08
N TYR A 123 14.60 15.72 -6.92
CA TYR A 123 15.94 15.30 -6.56
C TYR A 123 16.44 14.18 -7.47
N SER A 124 17.73 14.22 -7.84
CA SER A 124 18.44 13.04 -8.34
C SER A 124 18.64 12.01 -7.21
N LYS A 125 18.93 10.76 -7.58
CA LYS A 125 19.25 9.71 -6.60
C LYS A 125 20.48 10.06 -5.77
N GLU A 126 21.48 10.70 -6.36
CA GLU A 126 22.71 11.13 -5.69
C GLU A 126 22.43 12.24 -4.67
N GLU A 127 21.57 13.22 -5.02
CA GLU A 127 21.16 14.28 -4.07
C GLU A 127 20.45 13.67 -2.86
N LEU A 128 19.46 12.79 -3.09
CA LEU A 128 18.75 12.10 -2.01
C LEU A 128 19.69 11.21 -1.19
N ARG A 129 20.63 10.50 -1.83
CA ARG A 129 21.66 9.71 -1.15
C ARG A 129 22.55 10.59 -0.29
N GLY A 130 22.91 11.79 -0.74
CA GLY A 130 23.68 12.76 0.05
C GLY A 130 22.99 13.18 1.34
N ILE A 131 21.66 13.25 1.33
CA ILE A 131 20.85 13.60 2.52
C ILE A 131 20.59 12.37 3.40
N GLY A 132 20.16 11.27 2.79
CA GLY A 132 19.71 10.06 3.47
C GLY A 132 20.83 9.14 3.94
N GLY A 133 21.79 8.90 3.05
CA GLY A 133 22.91 7.99 3.21
C GLY A 133 22.58 6.52 2.97
N PHE A 134 21.36 6.18 2.54
CA PHE A 134 21.01 4.80 2.16
C PHE A 134 21.48 4.53 0.74
N VAL A 135 22.25 3.45 0.56
CA VAL A 135 22.77 3.04 -0.76
C VAL A 135 22.15 1.74 -1.25
N SER A 136 21.72 0.88 -0.33
CA SER A 136 21.10 -0.40 -0.66
C SER A 136 20.20 -0.90 0.45
N VAL A 137 19.22 -1.72 0.05
CA VAL A 137 18.37 -2.51 0.92
C VAL A 137 18.64 -3.99 0.66
N SER A 138 18.94 -4.75 1.72
CA SER A 138 19.25 -6.19 1.65
C SER A 138 18.11 -7.06 2.18
N GLY A 139 17.18 -6.48 2.94
CA GLY A 139 16.09 -7.20 3.55
C GLY A 139 14.91 -6.29 3.85
N VAL A 140 13.77 -6.93 4.10
CA VAL A 140 12.56 -6.27 4.55
C VAL A 140 11.71 -7.24 5.37
N SER A 141 11.08 -6.73 6.41
CA SER A 141 10.03 -7.41 7.18
C SER A 141 8.87 -6.46 7.45
N VAL A 142 7.65 -6.98 7.46
CA VAL A 142 6.42 -6.19 7.62
C VAL A 142 5.63 -6.70 8.81
N THR A 143 5.12 -5.78 9.63
CA THR A 143 4.17 -6.07 10.71
C THR A 143 2.84 -5.38 10.44
N TYR A 144 1.76 -5.99 10.91
CA TYR A 144 0.39 -5.51 10.68
C TYR A 144 -0.26 -5.08 11.99
N ALA A 145 -1.01 -3.99 11.95
CA ALA A 145 -1.85 -3.55 13.07
C ALA A 145 -3.18 -4.31 13.06
N GLY A 146 -3.89 -4.34 14.20
CA GLY A 146 -5.14 -5.10 14.34
C GLY A 146 -6.32 -4.56 13.53
N ASN A 147 -6.24 -3.31 13.07
CA ASN A 147 -7.27 -2.60 12.32
C ASN A 147 -7.07 -2.66 10.79
N GLY A 148 -6.43 -3.72 10.28
CA GLY A 148 -6.34 -3.92 8.84
C GLY A 148 -5.42 -2.94 8.12
N VAL A 149 -4.33 -2.52 8.75
CA VAL A 149 -3.29 -1.71 8.11
C VAL A 149 -1.91 -2.28 8.36
N THR A 150 -0.97 -1.95 7.49
CA THR A 150 0.45 -2.19 7.75
C THR A 150 0.93 -1.25 8.86
N ALA A 151 1.45 -1.81 9.95
CA ALA A 151 1.92 -1.04 11.09
C ALA A 151 3.34 -0.52 10.85
N THR A 152 4.26 -1.42 10.53
CA THR A 152 5.68 -1.08 10.37
C THR A 152 6.29 -1.89 9.25
N VAL A 153 7.16 -1.23 8.49
CA VAL A 153 8.04 -1.84 7.52
C VAL A 153 9.46 -1.62 8.02
N THR A 154 10.18 -2.71 8.29
CA THR A 154 11.57 -2.65 8.76
C THR A 154 12.48 -3.08 7.63
N PHE A 155 13.41 -2.21 7.26
CA PHE A 155 14.39 -2.47 6.22
C PHE A 155 15.77 -2.76 6.79
N GLN A 156 16.45 -3.77 6.26
CA GLN A 156 17.87 -3.98 6.47
C GLN A 156 18.65 -3.19 5.44
N THR A 157 19.50 -2.27 5.89
CA THR A 157 20.25 -1.33 5.06
C THR A 157 21.73 -1.31 5.40
N ASN A 158 22.52 -0.58 4.62
CA ASN A 158 23.91 -0.27 4.95
C ASN A 158 24.09 0.55 6.24
N LYS A 159 23.01 1.03 6.85
CA LYS A 159 23.01 1.80 8.10
C LYS A 159 22.34 1.03 9.26
N GLY A 160 22.19 -0.28 9.11
CA GLY A 160 21.47 -1.12 10.05
C GLY A 160 19.97 -1.21 9.73
N GLU A 161 19.20 -1.60 10.75
CA GLU A 161 17.75 -1.73 10.64
C GLU A 161 17.05 -0.37 10.73
N VAL A 162 16.10 -0.14 9.82
CA VAL A 162 15.34 1.10 9.74
C VAL A 162 13.85 0.77 9.79
N PRO A 163 13.20 0.90 10.96
CA PRO A 163 11.75 0.79 11.07
C PRO A 163 11.08 2.07 10.56
N ILE A 164 10.08 1.91 9.70
CA ILE A 164 9.26 3.01 9.15
C ILE A 164 7.79 2.66 9.36
N SER A 165 6.97 3.62 9.80
CA SER A 165 5.52 3.40 9.91
C SER A 165 4.93 3.06 8.53
N GLY A 166 3.93 2.18 8.48
CA GLY A 166 3.31 1.80 7.21
C GLY A 166 2.70 3.00 6.47
N ALA A 167 2.16 3.97 7.21
CA ALA A 167 1.61 5.21 6.66
C ALA A 167 2.70 6.09 6.02
N ASP A 168 3.81 6.31 6.72
CA ASP A 168 4.91 7.14 6.22
C ASP A 168 5.61 6.49 5.05
N PHE A 169 5.83 5.17 5.12
CA PHE A 169 6.38 4.40 4.01
C PHE A 169 5.46 4.49 2.79
N LYS A 170 4.15 4.26 2.95
CA LYS A 170 3.19 4.38 1.84
C LYS A 170 3.22 5.76 1.19
N LYS A 171 3.31 6.83 2.00
CA LYS A 171 3.41 8.21 1.49
C LYS A 171 4.71 8.42 0.72
N ALA A 172 5.86 8.10 1.31
CA ALA A 172 7.16 8.24 0.65
C ALA A 172 7.25 7.39 -0.62
N PHE A 173 6.79 6.14 -0.57
CA PHE A 173 6.73 5.23 -1.70
C PHE A 173 5.88 5.81 -2.83
N ASN A 174 4.67 6.28 -2.56
CA ASN A 174 3.80 6.82 -3.59
C ASN A 174 4.28 8.15 -4.19
N LEU A 175 5.05 8.93 -3.43
CA LEU A 175 5.63 10.19 -3.92
C LEU A 175 6.90 9.97 -4.72
N ARG A 176 7.74 9.00 -4.36
CA ARG A 176 9.07 8.83 -4.99
C ARG A 176 9.17 7.66 -5.97
N SER A 177 8.33 6.64 -5.86
CA SER A 177 8.49 5.42 -6.66
C SER A 177 8.55 5.71 -8.17
N PRO A 178 9.44 5.03 -8.91
CA PRO A 178 9.61 5.28 -10.33
C PRO A 178 8.38 4.87 -11.14
N GLY A 179 8.14 5.57 -12.24
CA GLY A 179 7.05 5.31 -13.16
C GLY A 179 5.67 5.60 -12.56
N ARG A 180 4.75 4.63 -12.67
CA ARG A 180 3.39 4.69 -12.07
C ARG A 180 3.21 3.70 -10.91
N ILE A 181 4.31 3.22 -10.34
CA ILE A 181 4.29 2.26 -9.23
C ILE A 181 3.66 2.93 -8.01
N SER A 182 2.64 2.29 -7.41
CA SER A 182 1.97 2.84 -6.22
C SER A 182 1.32 1.76 -5.35
N LEU A 183 1.29 2.05 -4.05
CA LEU A 183 0.52 1.35 -3.03
C LEU A 183 -0.84 2.00 -2.88
N LYS A 184 -1.91 1.26 -3.17
CA LYS A 184 -3.30 1.74 -3.10
C LYS A 184 -3.88 1.55 -1.70
N SER A 185 -3.72 0.36 -1.12
CA SER A 185 -4.26 0.01 0.19
C SER A 185 -3.38 0.48 1.35
N GLY A 186 -3.97 0.68 2.54
CA GLY A 186 -3.23 0.86 3.79
C GLY A 186 -2.67 -0.46 4.33
N LEU A 187 -3.26 -1.60 3.92
CA LEU A 187 -2.75 -2.95 4.15
C LEU A 187 -1.95 -3.40 2.94
N PHE A 188 -0.65 -3.61 3.10
CA PHE A 188 0.24 -4.02 2.02
C PHE A 188 1.41 -4.87 2.55
N ASN A 189 1.97 -5.70 1.67
CA ASN A 189 3.23 -6.39 1.93
C ASN A 189 4.32 -5.92 0.96
N ILE A 190 5.57 -6.29 1.24
CA ILE A 190 6.70 -6.10 0.35
C ILE A 190 7.28 -7.47 0.01
N GLU A 191 7.09 -7.88 -1.24
CA GLU A 191 7.56 -9.17 -1.78
C GLU A 191 8.93 -9.02 -2.46
N LYS A 192 9.70 -10.11 -2.50
CA LYS A 192 11.01 -10.18 -3.15
C LYS A 192 10.99 -11.26 -4.24
N LYS A 193 11.79 -11.07 -5.29
CA LYS A 193 12.01 -12.01 -6.39
C LYS A 193 13.46 -12.49 -6.40
#